data_AF-A0A552H8G6-F1
#
_entry.id   AF-A0A552H8G6-F1
#
_cell.length_a   1.000
_cell.length_b   1.000
_cell.length_c   1.000
_cell.angle_alpha   90.00
_cell.angle_beta   90.00
_cell.angle_gamma   90.00
#
_symmetry.space_group_name_H-M   'P 1'
#
loop_
_entity.id
_entity.type
_entity.pdbx_description
1 polymer ?
#
loop_
_entity_poly.entity_id
_entity_poly.type
_entity_poly.pdbx_seq_one_letter_code
_entity_poly.pdbx_strand_id
1 'polypeptide(L)'
;MGVVFNNTGTVEVQSGRLNFSNYTHNNANLILKGGLLTFSNPLNINGGTIEGNGTINVAVTNSGLLNPRYVSNTEFGRLTINGNYTETNNASINIQLGGNTAGVNFDQVDINGTANFDGNLNVSLLNGFTPTVGSTFDVLTYDALNSLSNLDFTGLDINSTLKFLPQWSSNKLTIKVVDKSATNLAIAPTTETQTEGNSGTKPFTFTVTRSGNTTGTNTVNWTVAGTGSNPANATDFGGTLPSGTLTFAANEPSKVITVNVNGDITQESNEIFTVTLSNASNGANITTATATATIQNDDFIGNSSNNTLTGTAGNDYINGGAGRDTLTGGVGSDIFVFQFGQSPVSGADRITDFAIGTDKIDLLSSSGVAMNAPISFTCAANSTATTLTNMTNSVFTDANGALTGNQALGVNSAALVNVTTASIAGTYLVINDSVAGFQSSNDLLVNITGYSGTLPAFGSIPVSSFFI
;
A
#
# COMPACT_ATOMS: atom_id res chain seq x y z
N MET A 1 1.10 30.30 -76.31
CA MET A 1 2.24 30.56 -75.40
C MET A 1 1.68 30.51 -73.99
N GLY A 2 1.95 29.43 -73.25
CA GLY A 2 1.53 29.33 -71.86
C GLY A 2 2.45 30.19 -71.00
N VAL A 3 1.96 31.36 -70.58
CA VAL A 3 2.70 32.20 -69.63
C VAL A 3 2.75 31.45 -68.30
N VAL A 4 3.94 31.11 -67.84
CA VAL A 4 4.15 30.55 -66.49
C VAL A 4 4.02 31.69 -65.50
N PHE A 5 3.03 31.64 -64.63
CA PHE A 5 2.90 32.61 -63.55
C PHE A 5 3.75 32.12 -62.36
N ASN A 6 4.98 32.63 -62.27
CA ASN A 6 5.85 32.39 -61.12
C ASN A 6 5.55 33.46 -60.06
N ASN A 7 4.76 33.11 -59.06
CA ASN A 7 4.37 34.04 -58.01
C ASN A 7 5.33 33.98 -56.83
N THR A 8 5.98 35.10 -56.54
CA THR A 8 6.81 35.31 -55.34
C THR A 8 6.14 36.23 -54.30
N GLY A 9 4.92 36.72 -54.58
CA GLY A 9 4.16 37.61 -53.71
C GLY A 9 2.93 36.96 -53.07
N THR A 10 2.11 37.76 -52.38
CA THR A 10 0.90 37.26 -51.69
C THR A 10 -0.29 37.14 -52.65
N VAL A 11 -0.93 35.96 -52.69
CA VAL A 11 -2.24 35.78 -53.34
C VAL A 11 -3.30 35.63 -52.24
N GLU A 12 -4.32 36.48 -52.24
CA GLU A 12 -5.46 36.36 -51.32
C GLU A 12 -6.71 35.89 -52.07
N VAL A 13 -7.34 34.82 -51.58
CA VAL A 13 -8.63 34.33 -52.09
C VAL A 13 -9.68 34.47 -51.01
N GLN A 14 -10.46 35.56 -51.09
CA GLN A 14 -11.48 35.87 -50.09
C GLN A 14 -12.78 35.09 -50.32
N SER A 15 -13.45 35.33 -51.45
CA SER A 15 -14.62 34.57 -51.89
C SER A 15 -14.58 34.39 -53.42
N GLY A 16 -15.09 33.26 -53.91
CA GLY A 16 -15.10 32.92 -55.34
C GLY A 16 -14.00 31.94 -55.76
N ARG A 17 -13.71 31.89 -57.06
CA ARG A 17 -12.82 30.91 -57.70
C ARG A 17 -11.68 31.60 -58.45
N LEU A 18 -10.43 31.28 -58.11
CA LEU A 18 -9.27 31.59 -58.95
C LEU A 18 -8.88 30.34 -59.75
N ASN A 19 -8.72 30.52 -61.06
CA ASN A 19 -8.31 29.47 -62.00
C ASN A 19 -6.99 29.83 -62.64
N PHE A 20 -5.96 29.01 -62.41
CA PHE A 20 -4.66 29.19 -63.07
C PHE A 20 -4.36 28.02 -64.01
N SER A 21 -3.97 28.34 -65.24
CA SER A 21 -3.60 27.34 -66.24
C SER A 21 -2.19 26.78 -66.01
N ASN A 22 -1.24 27.64 -65.63
CA ASN A 22 0.15 27.30 -65.28
C ASN A 22 0.62 28.18 -64.11
N TYR A 23 0.85 27.60 -62.93
CA TYR A 23 1.25 28.30 -61.71
C TYR A 23 2.34 27.53 -60.96
N THR A 24 3.34 28.25 -60.46
CA THR A 24 4.34 27.69 -59.55
C THR A 24 4.40 28.55 -58.31
N HIS A 25 4.32 27.92 -57.14
CA HIS A 25 4.44 28.59 -55.85
C HIS A 25 5.86 28.38 -55.32
N ASN A 26 6.65 29.46 -55.24
CA ASN A 26 8.05 29.38 -54.81
C ASN A 26 8.30 30.40 -53.70
N ASN A 27 8.49 29.93 -52.46
CA ASN A 27 8.78 30.77 -51.29
C ASN A 27 7.83 31.98 -51.12
N ALA A 28 6.55 31.80 -51.45
CA ALA A 28 5.54 32.85 -51.42
C ALA A 28 4.50 32.58 -50.32
N ASN A 29 3.56 33.50 -50.10
CA ASN A 29 2.43 33.29 -49.21
C ASN A 29 1.13 33.21 -50.03
N LEU A 30 0.36 32.16 -49.81
CA LEU A 30 -0.98 32.00 -50.37
C LEU A 30 -1.97 32.01 -49.22
N ILE A 31 -2.86 33.01 -49.20
CA ILE A 31 -3.83 33.18 -48.12
C ILE A 31 -5.22 32.84 -48.65
N LEU A 32 -5.84 31.84 -48.05
CA LEU A 32 -7.22 31.42 -48.29
C LEU A 32 -8.09 31.97 -47.15
N LYS A 33 -9.08 32.82 -47.47
CA LYS A 33 -10.05 33.36 -46.49
C LYS A 33 -11.47 32.84 -46.80
N GLY A 34 -11.57 31.56 -47.16
CA GLY A 34 -12.80 30.82 -47.49
C GLY A 34 -12.98 30.48 -48.98
N GLY A 35 -12.09 30.93 -49.86
CA GLY A 35 -12.22 30.76 -51.31
C GLY A 35 -11.80 29.39 -51.87
N LEU A 36 -12.15 29.16 -53.15
CA LEU A 36 -11.79 27.98 -53.93
C LEU A 36 -10.65 28.30 -54.90
N LEU A 37 -9.59 27.51 -54.86
CA LEU A 37 -8.46 27.60 -55.76
C LEU A 37 -8.40 26.37 -56.66
N THR A 38 -8.41 26.59 -57.98
CA THR A 38 -8.35 25.50 -58.96
C THR A 38 -7.21 25.72 -59.94
N PHE A 39 -6.53 24.65 -60.31
CA PHE A 39 -5.44 24.66 -61.28
C PHE A 39 -5.72 23.64 -62.38
N SER A 40 -5.21 23.88 -63.59
CA SER A 40 -5.29 22.88 -64.67
C SER A 40 -4.32 21.71 -64.47
N ASN A 41 -3.29 21.91 -63.65
CA ASN A 41 -2.24 20.93 -63.34
C ASN A 41 -2.08 20.81 -61.80
N PRO A 42 -1.45 19.74 -61.29
CA PRO A 42 -1.11 19.63 -59.87
C PRO A 42 -0.37 20.86 -59.35
N LEU A 43 -0.70 21.29 -58.13
CA LEU A 43 -0.03 22.41 -57.46
C LEU A 43 1.26 21.91 -56.80
N ASN A 44 2.39 22.50 -57.16
CA ASN A 44 3.65 22.28 -56.45
C ASN A 44 4.00 23.52 -55.60
N ILE A 45 4.13 23.31 -54.29
CA ILE A 45 4.52 24.29 -53.29
C ILE A 45 6.00 24.06 -52.97
N ASN A 46 6.87 24.92 -53.50
CA ASN A 46 8.31 24.89 -53.26
C ASN A 46 8.68 25.91 -52.17
N GLY A 47 8.50 25.53 -50.91
CA GLY A 47 8.63 26.43 -49.76
C GLY A 47 7.52 27.50 -49.70
N GLY A 48 7.64 28.43 -48.73
CA GLY A 48 6.60 29.43 -48.47
C GLY A 48 5.46 28.89 -47.60
N THR A 49 4.33 29.59 -47.58
CA THR A 49 3.19 29.27 -46.69
C THR A 49 1.86 29.29 -47.43
N ILE A 50 1.04 28.26 -47.22
CA ILE A 50 -0.40 28.35 -47.46
C ILE A 50 -1.08 28.60 -46.11
N GLU A 51 -1.73 29.75 -45.98
CA GLU A 51 -2.42 30.18 -44.77
C GLU A 51 -3.92 30.23 -44.96
N GLY A 52 -4.67 29.85 -43.93
CA GLY A 52 -6.10 30.10 -43.83
C GLY A 52 -7.03 28.98 -44.30
N ASN A 53 -8.32 29.29 -44.25
CA ASN A 53 -9.40 28.35 -44.49
C ASN A 53 -9.86 28.40 -45.94
N GLY A 54 -10.11 27.26 -46.57
CA GLY A 54 -10.51 27.23 -47.99
C GLY A 54 -10.22 25.91 -48.66
N THR A 55 -10.42 25.86 -49.97
CA THR A 55 -10.30 24.62 -50.74
C THR A 55 -9.30 24.76 -51.89
N ILE A 56 -8.37 23.81 -51.98
CA ILE A 56 -7.50 23.60 -53.13
C ILE A 56 -8.04 22.39 -53.90
N ASN A 57 -8.52 22.60 -55.12
CA ASN A 57 -9.20 21.56 -55.89
C ASN A 57 -8.33 20.96 -56.99
N VAL A 58 -7.16 20.46 -56.59
CA VAL A 58 -6.18 19.70 -57.39
C VAL A 58 -5.30 18.86 -56.45
N ALA A 59 -4.52 17.94 -57.03
CA ALA A 59 -3.41 17.31 -56.32
C ALA A 59 -2.34 18.35 -55.90
N VAL A 60 -1.72 18.14 -54.75
CA VAL A 60 -0.74 19.04 -54.13
C VAL A 60 0.53 18.29 -53.76
N THR A 61 1.68 18.78 -54.22
CA THR A 61 3.00 18.43 -53.69
C THR A 61 3.50 19.59 -52.84
N ASN A 62 3.88 19.33 -51.60
CA ASN A 62 4.25 20.35 -50.61
C ASN A 62 5.67 20.19 -50.10
N SER A 63 6.46 21.26 -50.11
CA SER A 63 7.71 21.41 -49.35
C SER A 63 7.75 22.65 -48.47
N GLY A 64 6.62 23.36 -48.32
CA GLY A 64 6.46 24.53 -47.47
C GLY A 64 5.60 24.26 -46.23
N LEU A 65 5.02 25.32 -45.70
CA LEU A 65 4.14 25.30 -44.53
C LEU A 65 2.66 25.32 -44.95
N LEU A 66 1.86 24.37 -44.46
CA LEU A 66 0.41 24.50 -44.39
C LEU A 66 0.01 25.01 -43.01
N ASN A 67 -0.74 26.09 -42.99
CA ASN A 67 -1.27 26.68 -41.77
C ASN A 67 -2.77 26.94 -42.01
N PRO A 68 -3.67 26.03 -41.64
CA PRO A 68 -5.11 26.20 -41.85
C PRO A 68 -5.64 27.48 -41.20
N ARG A 69 -4.92 28.03 -40.22
CA ARG A 69 -5.28 29.28 -39.58
C ARG A 69 -4.64 30.48 -40.29
N TYR A 70 -5.48 31.45 -40.61
CA TYR A 70 -5.03 32.77 -41.03
C TYR A 70 -4.82 33.67 -39.80
N VAL A 71 -3.72 34.42 -39.75
CA VAL A 71 -3.30 35.20 -38.57
C VAL A 71 -4.31 36.24 -38.06
N SER A 72 -5.27 36.67 -38.89
CA SER A 72 -6.34 37.58 -38.47
C SER A 72 -7.69 36.90 -38.20
N ASN A 73 -7.77 35.58 -38.36
CA ASN A 73 -8.99 34.82 -38.08
C ASN A 73 -9.15 34.61 -36.56
N THR A 74 -10.29 35.03 -36.04
CA THR A 74 -10.70 34.75 -34.65
C THR A 74 -11.14 33.30 -34.46
N GLU A 75 -11.46 32.60 -35.56
CA GLU A 75 -11.89 31.20 -35.58
C GLU A 75 -10.76 30.25 -35.99
N PHE A 76 -10.92 28.97 -35.66
CA PHE A 76 -10.01 27.90 -36.08
C PHE A 76 -10.15 27.59 -37.57
N GLY A 77 -9.04 27.20 -38.17
CA GLY A 77 -8.89 27.05 -39.60
C GLY A 77 -9.19 25.64 -40.12
N ARG A 78 -9.84 25.54 -41.27
CA ARG A 78 -10.03 24.26 -41.98
C ARG A 78 -9.58 24.40 -43.44
N LEU A 79 -8.52 23.68 -43.79
CA LEU A 79 -7.96 23.66 -45.14
C LEU A 79 -8.31 22.34 -45.81
N THR A 80 -8.98 22.41 -46.96
CA THR A 80 -9.38 21.22 -47.72
C THR A 80 -8.58 21.10 -49.01
N ILE A 81 -8.06 19.92 -49.30
CA ILE A 81 -7.38 19.56 -50.54
C ILE A 81 -8.21 18.47 -51.22
N ASN A 82 -8.85 18.80 -52.34
CA ASN A 82 -9.57 17.83 -53.16
C ASN A 82 -8.63 17.23 -54.21
N GLY A 83 -7.77 16.33 -53.76
CA GLY A 83 -6.80 15.64 -54.59
C GLY A 83 -5.74 14.94 -53.74
N ASN A 84 -4.85 14.21 -54.41
CA ASN A 84 -3.72 13.58 -53.72
C ASN A 84 -2.80 14.62 -53.08
N TYR A 85 -2.30 14.31 -51.89
CA TYR A 85 -1.38 15.16 -51.14
C TYR A 85 -0.05 14.44 -50.94
N THR A 86 1.06 15.13 -51.15
CA THR A 86 2.40 14.56 -50.92
C THR A 86 3.34 15.61 -50.33
N GLU A 87 3.92 15.30 -49.18
CA GLU A 87 4.98 16.08 -48.56
C GLU A 87 6.36 15.70 -49.11
N THR A 88 7.25 16.68 -49.16
CA THR A 88 8.65 16.57 -49.58
C THR A 88 9.50 17.56 -48.79
N ASN A 89 10.81 17.33 -48.67
CA ASN A 89 11.77 18.24 -48.04
C ASN A 89 11.35 18.75 -46.63
N ASN A 90 10.84 17.87 -45.76
CA ASN A 90 10.43 18.20 -44.40
C ASN A 90 9.39 19.33 -44.31
N ALA A 91 8.40 19.31 -45.20
CA ALA A 91 7.24 20.19 -45.16
C ALA A 91 6.62 20.26 -43.75
N SER A 92 5.90 21.33 -43.42
CA SER A 92 5.28 21.47 -42.10
C SER A 92 3.78 21.69 -42.20
N ILE A 93 3.04 21.19 -41.22
CA ILE A 93 1.63 21.50 -40.97
C ILE A 93 1.52 22.06 -39.56
N ASN A 94 0.97 23.27 -39.42
CA ASN A 94 0.69 23.86 -38.12
C ASN A 94 -0.78 23.65 -37.74
N ILE A 95 -1.02 23.19 -36.52
CA ILE A 95 -2.34 22.97 -35.96
C ILE A 95 -2.41 23.63 -34.58
N GLN A 96 -3.39 24.51 -34.35
CA GLN A 96 -3.74 24.98 -33.02
C GLN A 96 -5.01 24.31 -32.49
N LEU A 97 -5.01 23.97 -31.20
CA LEU A 97 -6.14 23.41 -30.47
C LEU A 97 -6.67 24.43 -29.44
N GLY A 98 -7.98 24.61 -29.30
CA GLY A 98 -8.47 25.44 -28.21
C GLY A 98 -9.96 25.78 -28.11
N GLY A 99 -10.84 24.82 -27.87
CA GLY A 99 -12.18 25.19 -27.37
C GLY A 99 -13.09 24.06 -26.91
N ASN A 100 -14.28 24.47 -26.45
CA ASN A 100 -15.21 23.69 -25.63
C ASN A 100 -16.30 22.93 -26.42
N THR A 101 -16.26 22.95 -27.75
CA THR A 101 -17.24 22.30 -28.64
C THR A 101 -16.51 21.40 -29.65
N ALA A 102 -16.94 20.14 -29.76
CA ALA A 102 -16.37 19.18 -30.70
C ALA A 102 -16.53 19.65 -32.17
N GLY A 103 -15.45 19.56 -32.95
CA GLY A 103 -15.46 19.80 -34.40
C GLY A 103 -15.40 21.26 -34.87
N VAL A 104 -15.32 22.25 -33.97
CA VAL A 104 -15.30 23.69 -34.32
C VAL A 104 -14.21 24.51 -33.60
N ASN A 105 -13.34 23.87 -32.81
CA ASN A 105 -12.35 24.58 -32.00
C ASN A 105 -10.89 24.10 -32.12
N PHE A 106 -10.50 23.61 -33.28
CA PHE A 106 -9.12 23.26 -33.60
C PHE A 106 -8.87 23.42 -35.09
N ASP A 107 -7.62 23.65 -35.47
CA ASP A 107 -7.22 23.70 -36.88
C ASP A 107 -7.23 22.29 -37.48
N GLN A 108 -7.61 22.18 -38.75
CA GLN A 108 -7.72 20.89 -39.44
C GLN A 108 -7.26 20.99 -40.90
N VAL A 109 -6.62 19.92 -41.39
CA VAL A 109 -6.38 19.70 -42.82
C VAL A 109 -7.16 18.46 -43.27
N ASP A 110 -7.98 18.62 -44.31
CA ASP A 110 -8.71 17.52 -44.95
C ASP A 110 -8.17 17.25 -46.35
N ILE A 111 -7.89 15.99 -46.66
CA ILE A 111 -7.36 15.55 -47.94
C ILE A 111 -8.34 14.54 -48.56
N ASN A 112 -9.16 15.00 -49.49
CA ASN A 112 -10.07 14.13 -50.24
C ASN A 112 -9.29 13.46 -51.38
N GLY A 113 -8.36 12.57 -51.01
CA GLY A 113 -7.47 11.83 -51.89
C GLY A 113 -6.45 10.99 -51.13
N THR A 114 -5.47 10.45 -51.85
CA THR A 114 -4.37 9.69 -51.24
C THR A 114 -3.31 10.64 -50.64
N ALA A 115 -2.95 10.42 -49.38
CA ALA A 115 -1.98 11.21 -48.65
C ALA A 115 -0.63 10.47 -48.47
N ASN A 116 0.46 11.21 -48.62
CA ASN A 116 1.84 10.82 -48.29
C ASN A 116 2.44 11.87 -47.34
N PHE A 117 2.71 11.50 -46.09
CA PHE A 117 3.32 12.41 -45.11
C PHE A 117 4.78 12.01 -44.82
N ASP A 118 5.64 13.02 -44.81
CA ASP A 118 7.10 12.92 -44.63
C ASP A 118 7.69 14.20 -43.98
N GLY A 119 6.84 15.01 -43.37
CA GLY A 119 7.15 16.34 -42.83
C GLY A 119 7.01 16.47 -41.32
N ASN A 120 6.62 17.64 -40.83
CA ASN A 120 6.41 17.92 -39.41
C ASN A 120 4.95 18.28 -39.17
N LEU A 121 4.36 17.74 -38.11
CA LEU A 121 3.09 18.23 -37.57
C LEU A 121 3.36 19.00 -36.28
N ASN A 122 3.23 20.31 -36.35
CA ASN A 122 3.44 21.21 -35.23
C ASN A 122 2.10 21.48 -34.55
N VAL A 123 1.94 21.06 -33.31
CA VAL A 123 0.70 21.22 -32.54
C VAL A 123 0.91 22.25 -31.46
N SER A 124 -0.02 23.20 -31.34
CA SER A 124 0.02 24.25 -30.31
C SER A 124 -1.34 24.39 -29.62
N LEU A 125 -1.35 24.98 -28.42
CA LEU A 125 -2.57 25.34 -27.73
C LEU A 125 -2.90 26.83 -27.90
N LEU A 126 -4.19 27.15 -27.97
CA LEU A 126 -4.67 28.51 -27.78
C LEU A 126 -4.33 28.97 -26.36
N ASN A 127 -3.91 30.23 -26.21
CA ASN A 127 -3.56 30.78 -24.91
C ASN A 127 -4.73 30.65 -23.91
N GLY A 128 -4.44 30.13 -22.72
CA GLY A 128 -5.44 29.90 -21.66
C GLY A 128 -6.30 28.64 -21.84
N PHE A 129 -6.14 27.89 -22.94
CA PHE A 129 -6.82 26.61 -23.10
C PHE A 129 -6.12 25.50 -22.30
N THR A 130 -6.88 24.82 -21.45
CA THR A 130 -6.43 23.59 -20.78
C THR A 130 -7.31 22.44 -21.26
N PRO A 131 -6.78 21.51 -22.08
CA PRO A 131 -7.55 20.37 -22.51
C PRO A 131 -7.85 19.43 -21.34
N THR A 132 -9.00 18.75 -21.39
CA THR A 132 -9.38 17.74 -20.40
C THR A 132 -8.94 16.34 -20.86
N VAL A 133 -8.57 15.48 -19.90
CA VAL A 133 -8.25 14.07 -20.17
C VAL A 133 -9.40 13.40 -20.91
N GLY A 134 -9.06 12.67 -21.97
CA GLY A 134 -10.04 11.99 -22.83
C GLY A 134 -10.50 12.81 -24.03
N SER A 135 -10.23 14.12 -24.09
CA SER A 135 -10.51 14.94 -25.28
C SER A 135 -9.74 14.43 -26.50
N THR A 136 -10.37 14.49 -27.67
CA THR A 136 -9.79 14.03 -28.95
C THR A 136 -9.92 15.09 -30.05
N PHE A 137 -8.91 15.20 -30.92
CA PHE A 137 -8.85 16.16 -32.02
C PHE A 137 -8.49 15.44 -33.33
N ASP A 138 -9.38 15.41 -34.31
CA ASP A 138 -9.13 14.80 -35.62
C ASP A 138 -8.42 15.82 -36.53
N VAL A 139 -7.11 15.97 -36.35
CA VAL A 139 -6.34 17.10 -36.92
C VAL A 139 -5.99 16.95 -38.39
N LEU A 140 -5.89 15.71 -38.88
CA LEU A 140 -5.75 15.41 -40.31
C LEU A 140 -6.80 14.38 -40.71
N THR A 141 -7.50 14.59 -41.83
CA THR A 141 -8.35 13.58 -42.45
C THR A 141 -7.89 13.30 -43.88
N TYR A 142 -8.06 12.06 -44.34
CA TYR A 142 -7.67 11.64 -45.68
C TYR A 142 -8.52 10.46 -46.18
N ASP A 143 -8.73 10.34 -47.49
CA ASP A 143 -9.46 9.19 -48.06
C ASP A 143 -8.63 7.89 -47.97
N ALA A 144 -7.32 7.99 -48.23
CA ALA A 144 -6.39 6.88 -48.13
C ALA A 144 -4.99 7.36 -47.73
N LEU A 145 -4.29 6.55 -46.94
CA LEU A 145 -2.91 6.81 -46.55
C LEU A 145 -1.97 5.86 -47.30
N ASN A 146 -1.03 6.41 -48.06
CA ASN A 146 -0.07 5.61 -48.81
C ASN A 146 1.32 5.54 -48.14
N SER A 147 1.77 6.58 -47.43
CA SER A 147 3.02 6.54 -46.66
C SER A 147 3.00 7.45 -45.42
N LEU A 148 3.67 6.99 -44.35
CA LEU A 148 4.02 7.72 -43.13
C LEU A 148 5.50 7.45 -42.81
N SER A 149 6.41 8.09 -43.53
CA SER A 149 7.84 7.82 -43.35
C SER A 149 8.47 8.64 -42.23
N ASN A 150 8.08 9.91 -42.05
CA ASN A 150 8.71 10.81 -41.07
C ASN A 150 7.79 11.94 -40.56
N LEU A 151 6.48 11.72 -40.30
CA LEU A 151 5.70 12.82 -39.68
C LEU A 151 6.15 13.03 -38.22
N ASP A 152 7.06 13.96 -38.01
CA ASP A 152 7.59 14.32 -36.69
C ASP A 152 6.60 15.24 -35.95
N PHE A 153 6.22 14.83 -34.75
CA PHE A 153 5.23 15.55 -33.93
C PHE A 153 5.93 16.46 -32.92
N THR A 154 5.71 17.76 -33.01
CA THR A 154 6.30 18.74 -32.08
C THR A 154 5.23 19.54 -31.33
N GLY A 155 5.55 20.06 -30.15
CA GLY A 155 4.62 20.84 -29.30
C GLY A 155 3.61 20.03 -28.48
N LEU A 156 3.84 18.71 -28.36
CA LEU A 156 2.94 17.73 -27.74
C LEU A 156 2.89 17.77 -26.18
N ASP A 157 3.86 18.44 -25.54
CA ASP A 157 3.96 18.50 -24.08
C ASP A 157 3.18 19.72 -23.54
N ILE A 158 2.04 19.45 -22.90
CA ILE A 158 1.12 20.46 -22.38
C ILE A 158 1.11 20.40 -20.85
N ASN A 159 1.71 21.42 -20.22
CA ASN A 159 1.89 21.51 -18.76
C ASN A 159 2.57 20.26 -18.14
N SER A 160 2.79 20.25 -16.82
CA SER A 160 3.54 19.16 -16.18
C SER A 160 2.76 17.83 -16.04
N THR A 161 1.44 17.81 -16.31
CA THR A 161 0.55 16.69 -15.93
C THR A 161 -0.14 15.97 -17.08
N LEU A 162 -0.27 16.58 -18.26
CA LEU A 162 -0.93 15.99 -19.43
C LEU A 162 0.07 15.68 -20.55
N LYS A 163 -0.30 14.76 -21.43
CA LYS A 163 0.37 14.52 -22.71
C LYS A 163 -0.66 14.30 -23.81
N PHE A 164 -0.32 14.71 -25.02
CA PHE A 164 -1.07 14.32 -26.20
C PHE A 164 -0.52 13.00 -26.77
N LEU A 165 -1.41 12.14 -27.26
CA LEU A 165 -1.08 10.85 -27.84
C LEU A 165 -1.64 10.79 -29.27
N PRO A 166 -0.79 10.73 -30.32
CA PRO A 166 -1.26 10.57 -31.70
C PRO A 166 -1.82 9.15 -31.91
N GLN A 167 -2.95 9.06 -32.58
CA GLN A 167 -3.65 7.82 -32.92
C GLN A 167 -3.97 7.83 -34.42
N TRP A 168 -3.29 6.96 -35.17
CA TRP A 168 -3.46 6.79 -36.60
C TRP A 168 -4.59 5.81 -36.92
N SER A 169 -5.35 6.09 -37.96
CA SER A 169 -6.39 5.21 -38.49
C SER A 169 -6.36 5.24 -40.03
N SER A 170 -7.19 4.44 -40.69
CA SER A 170 -7.18 4.33 -42.15
C SER A 170 -7.52 5.63 -42.88
N ASN A 171 -8.21 6.57 -42.23
CA ASN A 171 -8.70 7.80 -42.85
C ASN A 171 -8.48 9.08 -42.03
N LYS A 172 -7.76 9.01 -40.90
CA LYS A 172 -7.48 10.17 -40.06
C LYS A 172 -6.36 9.97 -39.06
N LEU A 173 -5.82 11.09 -38.61
CA LEU A 173 -4.96 11.22 -37.42
C LEU A 173 -5.75 11.93 -36.31
N THR A 174 -5.96 11.22 -35.20
CA THR A 174 -6.58 11.75 -33.99
C THR A 174 -5.52 12.01 -32.94
N ILE A 175 -5.53 13.18 -32.30
CA ILE A 175 -4.73 13.47 -31.11
C ILE A 175 -5.61 13.30 -29.88
N LYS A 176 -5.24 12.40 -28.96
CA LYS A 176 -5.95 12.17 -27.70
C LYS A 176 -5.20 12.76 -26.51
N VAL A 177 -5.90 13.44 -25.62
CA VAL A 177 -5.35 13.94 -24.35
C VAL A 177 -5.38 12.82 -23.32
N VAL A 178 -4.23 12.53 -22.72
CA VAL A 178 -4.07 11.55 -21.66
C VAL A 178 -3.19 12.14 -20.55
N ASP A 179 -3.17 11.52 -19.38
CA ASP A 179 -2.22 11.94 -18.34
C ASP A 179 -0.78 11.60 -18.71
N LYS A 180 0.14 12.46 -18.28
CA LYS A 180 1.58 12.28 -18.48
C LYS A 180 2.09 11.06 -17.71
N SER A 181 1.51 10.77 -16.55
CA SER A 181 1.85 9.61 -15.71
C SER A 181 0.59 8.78 -15.40
N ALA A 182 0.62 7.48 -15.72
CA ALA A 182 -0.47 6.58 -15.36
C ALA A 182 -0.60 6.48 -13.83
N THR A 183 -1.83 6.29 -13.33
CA THR A 183 -2.02 6.00 -11.91
C THR A 183 -1.42 4.64 -11.58
N ASN A 184 -0.56 4.59 -10.56
CA ASN A 184 0.06 3.35 -10.09
C ASN A 184 -0.30 3.11 -8.62
N LEU A 185 -0.63 1.88 -8.28
CA LEU A 185 -0.94 1.41 -6.94
C LEU A 185 0.09 0.40 -6.46
N ALA A 186 0.59 0.57 -5.24
CA ALA A 186 1.52 -0.34 -4.59
C ALA A 186 1.12 -0.54 -3.13
N ILE A 187 1.13 -1.79 -2.67
CA ILE A 187 0.93 -2.13 -1.26
C ILE A 187 2.27 -2.39 -0.56
N ALA A 188 2.38 -2.00 0.71
CA ALA A 188 3.48 -2.35 1.60
C ALA A 188 2.93 -2.64 3.01
N PRO A 189 3.51 -3.59 3.76
CA PRO A 189 3.17 -3.78 5.15
C PRO A 189 3.60 -2.54 5.95
N THR A 190 2.72 -2.08 6.83
CA THR A 190 3.08 -1.12 7.89
C THR A 190 3.34 -1.88 9.20
N THR A 191 2.62 -2.98 9.39
CA THR A 191 2.93 -4.02 10.38
C THR A 191 3.51 -5.24 9.66
N GLU A 192 4.82 -5.46 9.74
CA GLU A 192 5.48 -6.63 9.12
C GLU A 192 5.38 -7.89 9.99
N THR A 193 5.50 -7.72 11.30
CA THR A 193 5.43 -8.81 12.27
C THR A 193 4.86 -8.26 13.56
N GLN A 194 3.93 -8.99 14.15
CA GLN A 194 3.33 -8.66 15.44
C GLN A 194 2.79 -9.95 16.06
N THR A 195 2.74 -10.02 17.38
CA THR A 195 2.11 -11.16 18.04
C THR A 195 0.58 -11.09 17.96
N GLU A 196 -0.14 -12.20 18.07
CA GLU A 196 -1.61 -12.23 18.03
C GLU A 196 -2.27 -11.89 19.37
N GLY A 197 -1.58 -12.18 20.48
CA GLY A 197 -2.05 -11.91 21.83
C GLY A 197 -3.06 -12.93 22.31
N ASN A 198 -3.35 -12.87 23.61
CA ASN A 198 -4.04 -13.97 24.29
C ASN A 198 -5.58 -13.96 24.10
N SER A 199 -6.13 -12.89 23.52
CA SER A 199 -7.58 -12.70 23.30
C SER A 199 -7.87 -11.48 22.40
N GLY A 200 -9.12 -11.37 21.94
CA GLY A 200 -9.58 -10.20 21.19
C GLY A 200 -8.98 -10.15 19.79
N THR A 201 -8.66 -8.96 19.29
CA THR A 201 -8.05 -8.81 17.96
C THR A 201 -6.94 -7.79 17.94
N LYS A 202 -5.87 -8.06 17.18
CA LYS A 202 -4.80 -7.10 16.88
C LYS A 202 -4.81 -6.66 15.41
N PRO A 203 -4.67 -5.35 15.14
CA PRO A 203 -4.71 -4.84 13.77
C PRO A 203 -3.34 -4.92 13.08
N PHE A 204 -3.26 -5.71 12.01
CA PHE A 204 -2.18 -5.63 11.03
C PHE A 204 -2.55 -4.60 9.95
N THR A 205 -1.66 -3.65 9.72
CA THR A 205 -1.94 -2.55 8.79
C THR A 205 -1.03 -2.59 7.56
N PHE A 206 -1.61 -2.25 6.41
CA PHE A 206 -0.93 -2.21 5.12
C PHE A 206 -1.22 -0.89 4.43
N THR A 207 -0.18 -0.16 4.05
CA THR A 207 -0.32 1.09 3.32
C THR A 207 -0.36 0.81 1.82
N VAL A 208 -1.45 1.20 1.18
CA VAL A 208 -1.56 1.26 -0.28
C VAL A 208 -1.26 2.67 -0.74
N THR A 209 -0.21 2.84 -1.54
CA THR A 209 0.24 4.11 -2.10
C THR A 209 -0.26 4.26 -3.52
N ARG A 210 -0.75 5.46 -3.85
CA ARG A 210 -1.19 5.90 -5.19
C ARG A 210 -0.22 6.96 -5.71
N SER A 211 0.37 6.71 -6.87
CA SER A 211 1.33 7.62 -7.52
C SER A 211 0.98 7.86 -9.00
N GLY A 212 1.67 8.79 -9.65
CA GLY A 212 1.34 9.22 -11.01
C GLY A 212 0.12 10.14 -11.04
N ASN A 213 -0.86 9.88 -11.91
CA ASN A 213 -2.10 10.66 -11.90
C ASN A 213 -2.95 10.33 -10.66
N THR A 214 -3.20 11.33 -9.83
CA THR A 214 -4.09 11.24 -8.65
C THR A 214 -5.39 12.00 -8.84
N THR A 215 -5.61 12.64 -10.00
CA THR A 215 -6.88 13.28 -10.33
C THR A 215 -7.96 12.20 -10.49
N GLY A 216 -9.14 12.47 -9.92
CA GLY A 216 -10.25 11.51 -9.94
C GLY A 216 -10.12 10.32 -8.99
N THR A 217 -11.06 9.39 -9.08
CA THR A 217 -11.18 8.24 -8.17
C THR A 217 -10.54 6.98 -8.75
N ASN A 218 -10.03 6.12 -7.88
CA ASN A 218 -9.69 4.74 -8.23
C ASN A 218 -10.19 3.81 -7.13
N THR A 219 -10.56 2.59 -7.51
CA THR A 219 -10.86 1.50 -6.60
C THR A 219 -9.89 0.36 -6.85
N VAL A 220 -9.56 -0.41 -5.82
CA VAL A 220 -8.77 -1.63 -5.93
C VAL A 220 -9.32 -2.66 -4.93
N ASN A 221 -9.51 -3.89 -5.38
CA ASN A 221 -9.91 -4.99 -4.50
C ASN A 221 -8.69 -5.53 -3.77
N TRP A 222 -8.90 -6.08 -2.58
CA TRP A 222 -7.87 -6.76 -1.82
C TRP A 222 -8.40 -8.03 -1.17
N THR A 223 -7.55 -9.05 -1.06
CA THR A 223 -7.85 -10.34 -0.44
C THR A 223 -6.69 -10.80 0.43
N VAL A 224 -6.98 -11.44 1.55
CA VAL A 224 -6.00 -12.12 2.42
C VAL A 224 -5.95 -13.62 2.07
N ALA A 225 -4.75 -14.19 2.09
CA ALA A 225 -4.53 -15.63 2.05
C ALA A 225 -3.30 -16.01 2.87
N GLY A 226 -3.36 -17.13 3.59
CA GLY A 226 -2.19 -17.74 4.23
C GLY A 226 -1.15 -18.19 3.21
N THR A 227 0.13 -18.03 3.53
CA THR A 227 1.26 -18.41 2.66
C THR A 227 2.42 -19.00 3.46
N GLY A 228 3.40 -19.57 2.76
CA GLY A 228 4.60 -20.14 3.40
C GLY A 228 4.37 -21.51 4.03
N SER A 229 5.27 -21.88 4.96
CA SER A 229 5.28 -23.21 5.59
C SER A 229 4.19 -23.37 6.67
N ASN A 230 3.85 -22.28 7.35
CA ASN A 230 2.77 -22.22 8.34
C ASN A 230 1.81 -21.11 7.86
N PRO A 231 0.86 -21.43 6.97
CA PRO A 231 -0.05 -20.44 6.43
C PRO A 231 -1.17 -20.12 7.41
N ALA A 232 -1.37 -18.84 7.71
CA ALA A 232 -2.53 -18.38 8.46
C ALA A 232 -3.82 -18.84 7.76
N ASN A 233 -4.76 -19.37 8.52
CA ASN A 233 -6.01 -19.93 8.06
C ASN A 233 -7.20 -19.02 8.41
N ALA A 234 -8.43 -19.52 8.31
CA ALA A 234 -9.61 -18.68 8.52
C ALA A 234 -9.90 -18.41 10.01
N THR A 235 -9.43 -19.28 10.91
CA THR A 235 -9.67 -19.23 12.36
C THR A 235 -9.04 -17.97 12.97
N ASP A 236 -7.82 -17.64 12.52
CA ASP A 236 -7.04 -16.48 12.94
C ASP A 236 -7.68 -15.15 12.49
N PHE A 237 -8.73 -15.20 11.65
CA PHE A 237 -9.50 -14.02 11.23
C PHE A 237 -11.01 -14.13 11.52
N GLY A 238 -11.43 -15.01 12.44
CA GLY A 238 -12.83 -15.11 12.87
C GLY A 238 -13.71 -15.99 11.99
N GLY A 239 -13.11 -16.95 11.29
CA GLY A 239 -13.77 -17.99 10.51
C GLY A 239 -13.83 -17.75 9.00
N THR A 240 -13.36 -16.60 8.52
CA THR A 240 -13.26 -16.30 7.08
C THR A 240 -12.06 -15.43 6.76
N LEU A 241 -11.35 -15.73 5.66
CA LEU A 241 -10.24 -14.90 5.19
C LEU A 241 -10.72 -13.48 4.79
N PRO A 242 -10.13 -12.40 5.33
CA PRO A 242 -10.56 -11.03 5.05
C PRO A 242 -10.40 -10.61 3.58
N SER A 243 -11.31 -9.78 3.11
CA SER A 243 -11.24 -9.15 1.79
C SER A 243 -12.05 -7.85 1.75
N GLY A 244 -11.85 -7.05 0.72
CA GLY A 244 -12.63 -5.84 0.52
C GLY A 244 -12.26 -5.03 -0.72
N THR A 245 -12.79 -3.82 -0.78
CA THR A 245 -12.47 -2.84 -1.83
C THR A 245 -12.01 -1.54 -1.17
N LEU A 246 -10.86 -1.05 -1.62
CA LEU A 246 -10.29 0.23 -1.20
C LEU A 246 -10.58 1.30 -2.26
N THR A 247 -11.15 2.43 -1.86
CA THR A 247 -11.52 3.53 -2.76
C THR A 247 -10.68 4.77 -2.47
N PHE A 248 -9.89 5.22 -3.43
CA PHE A 248 -9.18 6.50 -3.39
C PHE A 248 -10.06 7.62 -3.94
N ALA A 249 -10.19 8.71 -3.18
CA ALA A 249 -10.73 9.96 -3.66
C ALA A 249 -9.71 10.70 -4.57
N ALA A 250 -10.16 11.77 -5.23
CA ALA A 250 -9.26 12.64 -5.98
C ALA A 250 -8.19 13.23 -5.05
N ASN A 251 -6.95 13.21 -5.52
CA ASN A 251 -5.77 13.72 -4.83
C ASN A 251 -5.44 13.01 -3.50
N GLU A 252 -5.97 11.81 -3.27
CA GLU A 252 -5.62 10.98 -2.12
C GLU A 252 -4.42 10.08 -2.44
N PRO A 253 -3.24 10.31 -1.84
CA PRO A 253 -2.00 9.64 -2.24
C PRO A 253 -1.81 8.28 -1.55
N SER A 254 -2.51 7.98 -0.46
CA SER A 254 -2.38 6.71 0.24
C SER A 254 -3.67 6.38 1.02
N LYS A 255 -3.85 5.08 1.28
CA LYS A 255 -4.86 4.54 2.18
C LYS A 255 -4.32 3.35 2.94
N VAL A 256 -4.96 3.04 4.07
CA VAL A 256 -4.61 1.89 4.90
C VAL A 256 -5.67 0.80 4.76
N ILE A 257 -5.20 -0.43 4.58
CA ILE A 257 -5.98 -1.65 4.80
C ILE A 257 -5.67 -2.13 6.22
N THR A 258 -6.70 -2.45 6.99
CA THR A 258 -6.56 -3.05 8.32
C THR A 258 -7.11 -4.48 8.28
N VAL A 259 -6.27 -5.42 8.66
CA VAL A 259 -6.59 -6.84 8.82
C VAL A 259 -6.51 -7.15 10.31
N ASN A 260 -7.63 -7.50 10.93
CA ASN A 260 -7.65 -7.86 12.34
C ASN A 260 -7.38 -9.36 12.49
N VAL A 261 -6.33 -9.71 13.24
CA VAL A 261 -5.99 -11.08 13.63
C VAL A 261 -6.58 -11.35 15.01
N ASN A 262 -7.24 -12.48 15.19
CA ASN A 262 -7.77 -12.91 16.48
C ASN A 262 -6.63 -13.42 17.35
N GLY A 263 -6.61 -12.97 18.59
CA GLY A 263 -5.73 -13.54 19.60
C GLY A 263 -6.39 -14.69 20.34
N ASP A 264 -5.62 -15.71 20.69
CA ASP A 264 -6.00 -16.78 21.61
C ASP A 264 -4.78 -17.32 22.39
N ILE A 265 -4.91 -18.45 23.08
CA ILE A 265 -3.86 -19.03 23.95
C ILE A 265 -3.33 -20.37 23.43
N THR A 266 -3.68 -20.71 22.20
CA THR A 266 -3.34 -21.97 21.57
C THR A 266 -1.93 -21.84 21.03
N GLN A 267 -1.05 -22.73 21.47
CA GLN A 267 0.29 -22.74 20.93
C GLN A 267 0.26 -23.12 19.43
N GLU A 268 0.70 -22.19 18.61
CA GLU A 268 0.86 -22.33 17.17
C GLU A 268 2.31 -22.03 16.75
N SER A 269 2.61 -22.22 15.48
CA SER A 269 3.88 -21.75 14.92
C SER A 269 3.68 -20.33 14.40
N ASN A 270 4.75 -19.54 14.27
CA ASN A 270 4.64 -18.27 13.55
C ASN A 270 4.04 -18.51 12.16
N GLU A 271 2.94 -17.81 11.88
CA GLU A 271 2.16 -17.96 10.67
C GLU A 271 2.33 -16.77 9.74
N ILE A 272 2.12 -16.98 8.44
CA ILE A 272 2.31 -15.94 7.43
C ILE A 272 1.05 -15.80 6.59
N PHE A 273 0.65 -14.56 6.34
CA PHE A 273 -0.39 -14.23 5.37
C PHE A 273 0.04 -13.13 4.40
N THR A 274 -0.62 -13.10 3.24
CA THR A 274 -0.38 -12.14 2.17
C THR A 274 -1.66 -11.39 1.83
N VAL A 275 -1.58 -10.06 1.80
CA VAL A 275 -2.62 -9.20 1.23
C VAL A 275 -2.30 -8.98 -0.24
N THR A 276 -3.24 -9.33 -1.12
CA THR A 276 -3.09 -9.20 -2.58
C THR A 276 -4.08 -8.19 -3.13
N LEU A 277 -3.58 -7.17 -3.82
CA LEU A 277 -4.36 -6.20 -4.60
C LEU A 277 -4.77 -6.78 -5.95
N SER A 278 -6.00 -6.48 -6.40
CA SER A 278 -6.51 -6.89 -7.71
C SER A 278 -7.55 -5.90 -8.24
N ASN A 279 -7.93 -6.06 -9.52
CA ASN A 279 -9.08 -5.36 -10.12
C ASN A 279 -9.06 -3.83 -9.94
N ALA A 280 -7.90 -3.20 -10.16
CA ALA A 280 -7.78 -1.75 -10.13
C ALA A 280 -8.65 -1.10 -11.22
N SER A 281 -9.44 -0.08 -10.87
CA SER A 281 -10.34 0.61 -11.81
C SER A 281 -9.68 1.79 -12.50
N ASN A 282 -10.36 2.32 -13.53
CA ASN A 282 -9.96 3.51 -14.30
C ASN A 282 -8.55 3.41 -14.91
N GLY A 283 -8.13 2.20 -15.29
CA GLY A 283 -6.85 1.94 -15.94
C GLY A 283 -5.63 2.13 -15.03
N ALA A 284 -5.81 2.17 -13.71
CA ALA A 284 -4.68 2.18 -12.79
C ALA A 284 -3.90 0.86 -12.87
N ASN A 285 -2.57 0.97 -12.83
CA ASN A 285 -1.67 -0.17 -12.79
C ASN A 285 -1.41 -0.57 -11.33
N ILE A 286 -1.36 -1.88 -11.06
CA ILE A 286 -0.85 -2.39 -9.79
C ILE A 286 0.63 -2.69 -10.00
N THR A 287 1.52 -1.84 -9.47
CA THR A 287 2.97 -1.99 -9.61
C THR A 287 3.57 -2.88 -8.53
N THR A 288 2.94 -2.93 -7.35
CA THR A 288 3.24 -3.90 -6.29
C THR A 288 1.93 -4.49 -5.83
N ALA A 289 1.70 -5.77 -6.15
CA ALA A 289 0.41 -6.43 -5.91
C ALA A 289 0.29 -7.06 -4.53
N THR A 290 1.39 -7.40 -3.87
CA THR A 290 1.35 -8.21 -2.65
C THR A 290 2.18 -7.59 -1.54
N ALA A 291 1.69 -7.70 -0.31
CA ALA A 291 2.43 -7.44 0.91
C ALA A 291 2.20 -8.58 1.90
N THR A 292 3.26 -9.00 2.58
CA THR A 292 3.24 -10.12 3.53
C THR A 292 3.35 -9.60 4.96
N ALA A 293 2.70 -10.29 5.90
CA ALA A 293 2.92 -10.09 7.33
C ALA A 293 2.98 -11.43 8.06
N THR A 294 3.68 -11.43 9.19
CA THR A 294 3.87 -12.58 10.06
C THR A 294 3.08 -12.38 11.35
N ILE A 295 2.24 -13.35 11.68
CA ILE A 295 1.63 -13.51 13.00
C ILE A 295 2.65 -14.27 13.84
N GLN A 296 3.17 -13.61 14.87
CA GLN A 296 4.16 -14.20 15.77
C GLN A 296 3.44 -14.86 16.95
N ASN A 297 3.70 -16.14 17.17
CA ASN A 297 3.14 -16.85 18.31
C ASN A 297 3.70 -16.27 19.62
N ASP A 298 2.81 -15.89 20.55
CA ASP A 298 3.13 -15.48 21.91
C ASP A 298 2.72 -16.52 22.99
N ASP A 299 2.35 -17.73 22.58
CA ASP A 299 1.98 -18.84 23.47
C ASP A 299 3.06 -19.91 23.58
N PHE A 300 3.54 -20.18 24.79
CA PHE A 300 4.63 -21.12 25.05
C PHE A 300 4.22 -22.16 26.08
N ILE A 301 3.87 -23.36 25.61
CA ILE A 301 3.47 -24.47 26.46
C ILE A 301 4.53 -25.58 26.43
N GLY A 302 5.04 -25.92 27.62
CA GLY A 302 5.96 -27.03 27.83
C GLY A 302 5.25 -28.37 27.94
N ASN A 303 6.01 -29.39 28.33
CA ASN A 303 5.53 -30.77 28.46
C ASN A 303 5.87 -31.33 29.85
N SER A 304 6.02 -32.65 29.98
CA SER A 304 6.35 -33.29 31.28
C SER A 304 7.86 -33.38 31.55
N SER A 305 8.69 -32.71 30.76
CA SER A 305 10.15 -32.71 30.86
C SER A 305 10.62 -31.34 31.35
N ASN A 306 11.85 -31.26 31.86
CA ASN A 306 12.45 -29.97 32.20
C ASN A 306 12.63 -29.12 30.94
N ASN A 307 11.82 -28.09 30.78
CA ASN A 307 11.81 -27.20 29.64
C ASN A 307 12.60 -25.92 29.92
N THR A 308 13.12 -25.31 28.86
CA THR A 308 13.61 -23.93 28.86
C THR A 308 12.79 -23.19 27.84
N LEU A 309 11.88 -22.35 28.31
CA LEU A 309 10.96 -21.56 27.49
C LEU A 309 11.39 -20.09 27.55
N THR A 310 11.39 -19.45 26.40
CA THR A 310 11.75 -18.03 26.26
C THR A 310 10.72 -17.39 25.35
N GLY A 311 9.98 -16.44 25.91
CA GLY A 311 9.00 -15.62 25.23
C GLY A 311 9.63 -14.64 24.26
N THR A 312 8.79 -13.74 23.78
CA THR A 312 9.12 -12.74 22.78
C THR A 312 9.43 -11.40 23.45
N ALA A 313 9.17 -10.31 22.74
CA ALA A 313 9.15 -8.96 23.29
C ALA A 313 7.72 -8.43 23.42
N GLY A 314 6.73 -9.28 23.13
CA GLY A 314 5.30 -9.02 23.26
C GLY A 314 4.80 -9.41 24.65
N ASN A 315 3.48 -9.54 24.79
CA ASN A 315 2.89 -10.04 26.03
C ASN A 315 2.69 -11.55 25.85
N ASP A 316 3.51 -12.37 26.50
CA ASP A 316 3.53 -13.81 26.27
C ASP A 316 2.69 -14.58 27.31
N TYR A 317 2.13 -15.73 26.90
CA TYR A 317 1.45 -16.69 27.77
C TYR A 317 2.32 -17.93 27.90
N ILE A 318 2.89 -18.18 29.08
CA ILE A 318 3.93 -19.19 29.27
C ILE A 318 3.53 -20.19 30.35
N ASN A 319 3.45 -21.47 29.99
CA ASN A 319 3.25 -22.57 30.92
C ASN A 319 4.39 -23.59 30.76
N GLY A 320 5.15 -23.85 31.83
CA GLY A 320 6.24 -24.83 31.80
C GLY A 320 5.79 -26.29 31.63
N GLY A 321 4.57 -26.60 32.04
CA GLY A 321 4.11 -27.98 32.17
C GLY A 321 4.65 -28.59 33.46
N ALA A 322 4.84 -29.91 33.47
CA ALA A 322 5.41 -30.59 34.64
C ALA A 322 6.90 -30.77 34.43
N GLY A 323 7.70 -30.57 35.47
CA GLY A 323 9.15 -30.70 35.31
C GLY A 323 9.88 -29.82 36.31
N ARG A 324 11.10 -29.45 35.96
CA ARG A 324 11.81 -28.31 36.53
C ARG A 324 12.10 -27.37 35.39
N ASP A 325 11.26 -26.37 35.25
CA ASP A 325 11.24 -25.53 34.07
C ASP A 325 11.95 -24.21 34.32
N THR A 326 12.54 -23.67 33.26
CA THR A 326 13.13 -22.33 33.25
C THR A 326 12.36 -21.49 32.25
N LEU A 327 11.62 -20.51 32.76
CA LEU A 327 10.71 -19.67 32.01
C LEU A 327 11.28 -18.25 31.95
N THR A 328 11.23 -17.63 30.78
CA THR A 328 11.69 -16.25 30.55
C THR A 328 10.62 -15.57 29.73
N GLY A 329 10.03 -14.50 30.25
CA GLY A 329 8.96 -13.74 29.57
C GLY A 329 9.54 -12.86 28.47
N GLY A 330 10.57 -12.09 28.83
CA GLY A 330 11.16 -11.08 27.97
C GLY A 330 10.71 -9.69 28.40
N VAL A 331 10.47 -8.83 27.42
CA VAL A 331 9.84 -7.53 27.67
C VAL A 331 8.36 -7.66 27.32
N GLY A 332 7.49 -7.02 28.08
CA GLY A 332 6.06 -7.22 27.88
C GLY A 332 5.30 -7.16 29.19
N SER A 333 4.02 -7.48 29.14
CA SER A 333 3.23 -7.89 30.30
C SER A 333 2.90 -9.35 30.14
N ASP A 334 3.75 -10.20 30.72
CA ASP A 334 3.70 -11.64 30.50
C ASP A 334 2.83 -12.32 31.54
N ILE A 335 2.25 -13.45 31.16
CA ILE A 335 1.43 -14.29 32.02
C ILE A 335 2.10 -15.66 32.14
N PHE A 336 2.61 -15.96 33.33
CA PHE A 336 3.16 -17.27 33.66
C PHE A 336 2.08 -18.12 34.32
N VAL A 337 1.78 -19.27 33.73
CA VAL A 337 0.66 -20.12 34.13
C VAL A 337 1.18 -21.34 34.86
N PHE A 338 0.63 -21.58 36.06
CA PHE A 338 0.96 -22.76 36.84
C PHE A 338 -0.29 -23.55 37.21
N GLN A 339 -0.29 -24.83 36.86
CA GLN A 339 -1.25 -25.79 37.39
C GLN A 339 -0.75 -26.37 38.71
N PHE A 340 -1.59 -26.45 39.74
CA PHE A 340 -1.21 -27.16 40.97
C PHE A 340 -0.72 -28.58 40.66
N GLY A 341 0.45 -28.92 41.20
CA GLY A 341 1.21 -30.15 40.89
C GLY A 341 2.28 -30.03 39.81
N GLN A 342 2.34 -28.94 39.03
CA GLN A 342 3.37 -28.73 38.00
C GLN A 342 4.69 -28.20 38.55
N SER A 343 4.62 -27.35 39.59
CA SER A 343 5.79 -26.74 40.25
C SER A 343 5.96 -27.17 41.72
N PRO A 344 6.02 -28.47 42.04
CA PRO A 344 6.13 -28.94 43.42
C PRO A 344 7.50 -28.60 44.01
N VAL A 345 7.67 -28.66 45.33
CA VAL A 345 8.94 -28.32 46.00
C VAL A 345 10.17 -29.11 45.49
N SER A 346 9.97 -30.36 45.05
CA SER A 346 11.02 -31.22 44.48
C SER A 346 11.40 -30.86 43.04
N GLY A 347 10.54 -30.09 42.39
CA GLY A 347 10.59 -29.69 41.00
C GLY A 347 10.24 -28.22 40.79
N ALA A 348 10.66 -27.33 41.69
CA ALA A 348 10.29 -25.93 41.62
C ALA A 348 10.78 -25.30 40.31
N ASP A 349 9.87 -24.64 39.61
CA ASP A 349 10.18 -23.94 38.37
C ASP A 349 10.81 -22.59 38.66
N ARG A 350 11.46 -22.03 37.64
CA ARG A 350 12.16 -20.76 37.72
C ARG A 350 11.68 -19.82 36.64
N ILE A 351 11.13 -18.67 37.03
CA ILE A 351 10.98 -17.52 36.17
C ILE A 351 12.24 -16.67 36.29
N THR A 352 12.90 -16.38 35.17
CA THR A 352 14.22 -15.74 35.20
C THR A 352 14.19 -14.22 35.27
N ASP A 353 13.08 -13.60 34.86
CA ASP A 353 13.00 -12.15 34.62
C ASP A 353 11.69 -11.48 35.09
N PHE A 354 10.89 -12.16 35.92
CA PHE A 354 9.57 -11.69 36.39
C PHE A 354 9.54 -10.19 36.76
N ALA A 355 8.81 -9.37 36.02
CA ALA A 355 8.68 -7.94 36.22
C ALA A 355 7.52 -7.61 37.17
N ILE A 356 7.85 -7.35 38.44
CA ILE A 356 6.83 -7.09 39.48
C ILE A 356 5.94 -5.91 39.10
N GLY A 357 4.63 -6.13 39.12
CA GLY A 357 3.61 -5.13 38.80
C GLY A 357 3.16 -5.16 37.35
N THR A 358 4.01 -5.65 36.44
CA THR A 358 3.72 -5.79 35.01
C THR A 358 3.30 -7.23 34.69
N ASP A 359 4.18 -8.19 34.99
CA ASP A 359 3.92 -9.61 34.77
C ASP A 359 2.93 -10.17 35.79
N LYS A 360 2.29 -11.26 35.41
CA LYS A 360 1.25 -11.93 36.18
C LYS A 360 1.47 -13.43 36.21
N ILE A 361 0.93 -14.02 37.28
CA ILE A 361 0.81 -15.45 37.47
C ILE A 361 -0.67 -15.79 37.39
N ASP A 362 -0.99 -16.69 36.47
CA ASP A 362 -2.30 -17.31 36.37
C ASP A 362 -2.26 -18.72 36.96
N LEU A 363 -3.35 -19.12 37.62
CA LEU A 363 -3.41 -20.37 38.37
C LEU A 363 -4.49 -21.30 37.82
N LEU A 364 -4.11 -22.56 37.64
CA LEU A 364 -5.02 -23.64 37.30
C LEU A 364 -5.09 -24.65 38.46
N SER A 365 -6.27 -25.21 38.71
CA SER A 365 -6.46 -26.34 39.62
C SER A 365 -5.65 -27.55 39.18
N SER A 366 -5.46 -28.55 40.04
CA SER A 366 -4.77 -29.78 39.67
C SER A 366 -5.43 -30.55 38.50
N SER A 367 -6.70 -30.23 38.18
CA SER A 367 -7.41 -30.72 36.98
C SER A 367 -7.29 -29.83 35.73
N GLY A 368 -6.50 -28.75 35.76
CA GLY A 368 -6.32 -27.82 34.65
C GLY A 368 -7.44 -26.79 34.48
N VAL A 369 -8.37 -26.68 35.43
CA VAL A 369 -9.46 -25.69 35.40
C VAL A 369 -8.98 -24.38 35.99
N ALA A 370 -9.27 -23.25 35.31
CA ALA A 370 -8.95 -21.90 35.77
C ALA A 370 -9.43 -21.65 37.21
N MET A 371 -8.57 -21.01 38.00
CA MET A 371 -8.83 -20.63 39.38
C MET A 371 -8.74 -19.11 39.53
N ASN A 372 -9.45 -18.58 40.54
CA ASN A 372 -9.23 -17.19 40.94
C ASN A 372 -7.84 -17.05 41.59
N ALA A 373 -7.25 -15.86 41.48
CA ALA A 373 -6.08 -15.47 42.24
C ALA A 373 -6.19 -15.81 43.75
N PRO A 374 -5.05 -15.95 44.46
CA PRO A 374 -5.04 -16.18 45.90
C PRO A 374 -5.86 -15.14 46.68
N ILE A 375 -6.61 -15.56 47.70
CA ILE A 375 -7.42 -14.66 48.53
C ILE A 375 -6.57 -13.76 49.45
N SER A 376 -5.34 -14.19 49.73
CA SER A 376 -4.37 -13.46 50.53
C SER A 376 -2.98 -13.70 49.97
N PHE A 377 -2.15 -12.66 50.01
CA PHE A 377 -0.76 -12.73 49.64
C PHE A 377 0.08 -11.96 50.66
N THR A 378 1.08 -12.61 51.25
CA THR A 378 1.92 -12.00 52.29
C THR A 378 3.41 -12.07 51.96
N CYS A 379 4.18 -11.09 52.40
CA CYS A 379 5.64 -11.14 52.41
C CYS A 379 6.10 -11.75 53.74
N ALA A 380 6.69 -12.94 53.68
CA ALA A 380 7.27 -13.64 54.82
C ALA A 380 8.63 -13.05 55.22
N ALA A 381 9.04 -13.27 56.48
CA ALA A 381 10.39 -12.96 56.92
C ALA A 381 11.44 -13.71 56.10
N ASN A 382 12.63 -13.12 55.97
CA ASN A 382 13.75 -13.77 55.31
C ASN A 382 14.06 -15.12 55.98
N SER A 383 14.23 -16.16 55.17
CA SER A 383 14.53 -17.51 55.62
C SER A 383 16.03 -17.80 55.59
N THR A 384 16.50 -18.53 56.59
CA THR A 384 17.85 -19.11 56.67
C THR A 384 17.81 -20.64 56.56
N ALA A 385 16.67 -21.20 56.14
CA ALA A 385 16.56 -22.64 55.88
C ALA A 385 17.61 -23.10 54.85
N THR A 386 18.02 -24.37 54.95
CA THR A 386 19.05 -24.96 54.10
C THR A 386 18.49 -25.80 52.95
N THR A 387 17.19 -26.12 52.99
CA THR A 387 16.46 -26.87 51.95
C THR A 387 15.16 -26.18 51.61
N LEU A 388 14.71 -26.30 50.34
CA LEU A 388 13.43 -25.75 49.91
C LEU A 388 12.27 -26.33 50.72
N THR A 389 12.29 -27.63 51.02
CA THR A 389 11.29 -28.28 51.87
C THR A 389 11.18 -27.67 53.27
N ASN A 390 12.31 -27.39 53.94
CA ASN A 390 12.27 -26.77 55.27
C ASN A 390 11.81 -25.31 55.20
N MET A 391 12.19 -24.60 54.13
CA MET A 391 11.75 -23.23 53.87
C MET A 391 10.23 -23.20 53.66
N THR A 392 9.70 -24.01 52.74
CA THR A 392 8.28 -24.06 52.43
C THR A 392 7.45 -24.47 53.65
N ASN A 393 7.86 -25.50 54.40
CA ASN A 393 7.19 -25.87 55.65
C ASN A 393 7.12 -24.73 56.68
N SER A 394 8.19 -23.94 56.78
CA SER A 394 8.22 -22.76 57.67
C SER A 394 7.19 -21.73 57.24
N VAL A 395 7.10 -21.44 55.92
CA VAL A 395 6.11 -20.51 55.37
C VAL A 395 4.67 -20.99 55.58
N PHE A 396 4.41 -22.30 55.44
CA PHE A 396 3.10 -22.87 55.74
C PHE A 396 2.73 -22.80 57.23
N THR A 397 3.72 -22.76 58.11
CA THR A 397 3.52 -22.60 59.55
C THR A 397 3.35 -21.13 59.94
N ASP A 398 4.10 -20.24 59.31
CA ASP A 398 4.10 -18.80 59.55
C ASP A 398 4.39 -18.01 58.26
N ALA A 399 3.33 -17.59 57.58
CA ALA A 399 3.36 -16.95 56.27
C ALA A 399 3.84 -15.49 56.29
N ASN A 400 4.04 -14.89 57.47
CA ASN A 400 4.63 -13.55 57.62
C ASN A 400 5.96 -13.54 58.37
N GLY A 401 6.23 -14.50 59.25
CA GLY A 401 7.51 -14.66 59.95
C GLY A 401 7.90 -13.51 60.90
N ALA A 402 7.05 -12.50 61.11
CA ALA A 402 7.41 -11.23 61.73
C ALA A 402 6.51 -10.83 62.92
N LEU A 403 5.32 -11.43 63.05
CA LEU A 403 4.39 -11.18 64.15
C LEU A 403 4.31 -12.37 65.11
N THR A 404 4.12 -12.10 66.41
CA THR A 404 3.97 -13.17 67.40
C THR A 404 2.66 -13.95 67.18
N GLY A 405 2.76 -15.27 67.06
CA GLY A 405 1.64 -16.17 66.78
C GLY A 405 1.69 -16.66 65.34
N ASN A 406 2.03 -17.94 65.17
CA ASN A 406 2.13 -18.64 63.88
C ASN A 406 0.89 -18.38 63.02
N GLN A 407 1.05 -17.59 61.96
CA GLN A 407 -0.01 -17.32 60.99
C GLN A 407 0.18 -18.25 59.81
N ALA A 408 -0.35 -19.47 59.93
CA ALA A 408 -0.25 -20.48 58.89
C ALA A 408 -0.73 -19.93 57.54
N LEU A 409 -0.08 -20.37 56.46
CA LEU A 409 -0.51 -20.01 55.12
C LEU A 409 -1.94 -20.55 54.90
N GLY A 410 -2.88 -19.64 54.67
CA GLY A 410 -4.28 -20.01 54.47
C GLY A 410 -4.49 -20.84 53.21
N VAL A 411 -5.66 -21.47 53.11
CA VAL A 411 -6.10 -22.06 51.84
C VAL A 411 -6.22 -20.98 50.77
N ASN A 412 -5.92 -21.35 49.52
CA ASN A 412 -5.88 -20.46 48.37
C ASN A 412 -5.12 -19.15 48.66
N SER A 413 -3.98 -19.24 49.34
CA SER A 413 -3.16 -18.08 49.74
C SER A 413 -1.74 -18.25 49.25
N ALA A 414 -1.05 -17.14 49.04
CA ALA A 414 0.34 -17.12 48.63
C ALA A 414 1.22 -16.43 49.67
N ALA A 415 2.50 -16.76 49.65
CA ALA A 415 3.52 -16.06 50.40
C ALA A 415 4.79 -15.88 49.57
N LEU A 416 5.39 -14.70 49.66
CA LEU A 416 6.67 -14.35 49.08
C LEU A 416 7.74 -14.48 50.16
N VAL A 417 8.81 -15.19 49.87
CA VAL A 417 9.90 -15.42 50.84
C VAL A 417 11.25 -15.29 50.16
N ASN A 418 12.16 -14.57 50.82
CA ASN A 418 13.54 -14.47 50.38
C ASN A 418 14.43 -15.35 51.27
N VAL A 419 15.29 -16.15 50.64
CA VAL A 419 16.20 -17.11 51.29
C VAL A 419 17.62 -16.62 51.13
N THR A 420 18.35 -16.55 52.25
CA THR A 420 19.72 -16.01 52.28
C THR A 420 20.80 -17.08 52.29
N THR A 421 20.44 -18.34 52.54
CA THR A 421 21.38 -19.47 52.54
C THR A 421 21.86 -19.80 51.13
N ALA A 422 23.17 -19.72 50.90
CA ALA A 422 23.79 -19.78 49.57
C ALA A 422 23.35 -20.96 48.67
N SER A 423 23.07 -22.15 49.24
CA SER A 423 22.70 -23.35 48.46
C SER A 423 21.33 -23.26 47.78
N ILE A 424 20.43 -22.43 48.31
CA ILE A 424 19.07 -22.23 47.80
C ILE A 424 18.71 -20.74 47.79
N ALA A 425 19.71 -19.86 47.77
CA ALA A 425 19.51 -18.43 47.88
C ALA A 425 18.61 -17.93 46.74
N GLY A 426 17.63 -17.11 47.08
CA GLY A 426 16.67 -16.64 46.09
C GLY A 426 15.35 -16.17 46.67
N THR A 427 14.47 -15.75 45.78
CA THR A 427 13.14 -15.23 46.08
C THR A 427 12.13 -16.20 45.53
N TYR A 428 11.24 -16.68 46.39
CA TYR A 428 10.30 -17.73 46.07
C TYR A 428 8.88 -17.30 46.37
N LEU A 429 7.96 -17.75 45.52
CA LEU A 429 6.53 -17.73 45.75
C LEU A 429 6.11 -19.13 46.21
N VAL A 430 5.52 -19.18 47.40
CA VAL A 430 4.87 -20.37 47.96
C VAL A 430 3.38 -20.17 47.81
N ILE A 431 2.70 -21.06 47.11
CA ILE A 431 1.27 -20.90 46.82
C ILE A 431 0.56 -22.15 47.30
N ASN A 432 -0.34 -21.96 48.26
CA ASN A 432 -1.18 -23.03 48.77
C ASN A 432 -2.42 -23.17 47.90
N ASP A 433 -2.76 -24.41 47.59
CA ASP A 433 -4.02 -24.73 46.94
C ASP A 433 -5.21 -24.54 47.91
N SER A 434 -6.39 -25.02 47.51
CA SER A 434 -7.59 -24.93 48.35
C SER A 434 -7.66 -25.99 49.47
N VAL A 435 -6.57 -26.72 49.72
CA VAL A 435 -6.44 -27.72 50.78
C VAL A 435 -5.52 -27.18 51.88
N ALA A 436 -5.85 -27.47 53.14
CA ALA A 436 -5.13 -26.91 54.27
C ALA A 436 -3.80 -27.64 54.53
N GLY A 437 -2.73 -26.87 54.75
CA GLY A 437 -1.41 -27.38 55.08
C GLY A 437 -0.59 -27.77 53.84
N PHE A 438 0.70 -27.98 54.05
CA PHE A 438 1.65 -28.21 52.95
C PHE A 438 1.54 -29.61 52.36
N GLN A 439 1.36 -29.67 51.05
CA GLN A 439 1.26 -30.85 50.22
C GLN A 439 2.41 -30.82 49.20
N SER A 440 3.52 -31.48 49.51
CA SER A 440 4.78 -31.36 48.76
C SER A 440 4.72 -31.74 47.28
N SER A 441 3.69 -32.47 46.85
CA SER A 441 3.48 -32.89 45.46
C SER A 441 2.47 -32.05 44.70
N ASN A 442 1.80 -31.09 45.34
CA ASN A 442 0.67 -30.37 44.76
C ASN A 442 0.81 -28.84 44.93
N ASP A 443 1.15 -28.38 46.13
CA ASP A 443 1.39 -26.95 46.36
C ASP A 443 2.56 -26.44 45.54
N LEU A 444 2.44 -25.20 45.08
CA LEU A 444 3.40 -24.62 44.15
C LEU A 444 4.53 -23.92 44.90
N LEU A 445 5.74 -24.11 44.38
CA LEU A 445 6.91 -23.34 44.71
C LEU A 445 7.53 -22.81 43.43
N VAL A 446 7.49 -21.50 43.22
CA VAL A 446 8.07 -20.85 42.04
C VAL A 446 9.25 -19.99 42.46
N ASN A 447 10.39 -20.17 41.83
CA ASN A 447 11.58 -19.34 41.99
C ASN A 447 11.51 -18.16 41.03
N ILE A 448 11.50 -16.93 41.55
CA ILE A 448 11.48 -15.70 40.75
C ILE A 448 12.78 -14.90 40.90
N THR A 449 13.87 -15.53 41.34
CA THR A 449 15.17 -14.86 41.47
C THR A 449 15.65 -14.35 40.12
N GLY A 450 15.94 -13.06 40.06
CA GLY A 450 16.17 -12.36 38.79
C GLY A 450 15.04 -11.41 38.42
N TYR A 451 13.96 -11.39 39.24
CA TYR A 451 12.87 -10.43 39.10
C TYR A 451 13.36 -8.98 38.96
N SER A 452 12.58 -8.17 38.25
CA SER A 452 12.77 -6.72 38.17
C SER A 452 11.66 -5.97 38.94
N GLY A 453 11.94 -4.72 39.31
CA GLY A 453 11.05 -3.92 40.15
C GLY A 453 11.40 -3.98 41.65
N THR A 454 10.49 -3.47 42.49
CA THR A 454 10.70 -3.38 43.94
C THR A 454 9.91 -4.47 44.66
N LEU A 455 10.55 -5.23 45.54
CA LEU A 455 9.83 -6.18 46.39
C LEU A 455 8.89 -5.44 47.34
N PRO A 456 7.66 -5.94 47.55
CA PRO A 456 6.77 -5.43 48.58
C PRO A 456 7.40 -5.50 49.98
N ALA A 457 7.05 -4.53 50.83
CA ALA A 457 7.44 -4.53 52.24
C ALA A 457 6.80 -5.71 53.00
N PHE A 458 7.27 -5.97 54.23
CA PHE A 458 6.70 -7.00 55.10
C PHE A 458 5.19 -6.82 55.31
N GLY A 459 4.46 -7.93 55.35
CA GLY A 459 3.01 -7.94 55.57
C GLY A 459 2.20 -8.22 54.29
N SER A 460 0.98 -7.71 54.22
CA SER A 460 0.06 -7.98 53.10
C SER A 460 0.56 -7.34 51.80
N ILE A 461 0.55 -8.13 50.73
CA ILE A 461 0.83 -7.71 49.37
C ILE A 461 -0.50 -7.65 48.61
N PRO A 462 -0.76 -6.60 47.80
CA PRO A 462 -1.88 -6.63 46.86
C PRO A 462 -1.73 -7.82 45.91
N VAL A 463 -2.73 -8.70 45.90
CA VAL A 463 -2.75 -9.91 45.05
C VAL A 463 -2.53 -9.56 43.57
N SER A 464 -3.16 -8.48 43.11
CA SER A 464 -3.06 -7.97 41.73
C SER A 464 -1.64 -7.52 41.33
N SER A 465 -0.70 -7.40 42.26
CA SER A 465 0.69 -7.09 41.93
C SER A 465 1.40 -8.26 41.23
N PHE A 466 0.95 -9.50 41.46
CA PHE A 466 1.56 -10.72 40.95
C PHE A 466 0.58 -11.68 40.29
N PHE A 467 -0.71 -11.64 40.62
CA PHE A 467 -1.70 -12.61 40.14
C PHE A 467 -2.85 -11.93 39.40
N ILE A 468 -3.55 -12.68 38.54
CA ILE A 468 -4.76 -12.23 37.81
C ILE A 468 -6.01 -13.01 38.16
#